data_AF-A0A382FA17-F1
#
_entry.id   AF-A0A382FA17-F1
#
_cell.length_a   1.000
_cell.length_b   1.000
_cell.length_c   1.000
_cell.angle_alpha   90.00
_cell.angle_beta   90.00
_cell.angle_gamma   90.00
#
_symmetry.space_group_name_H-M   'P 1'
#
loop_
_entity.id
_entity.type
_entity.pdbx_description
1 polymer ?
#
loop_
_entity_poly.entity_id
_entity_poly.type
_entity_poly.pdbx_seq_one_letter_code
_entity_poly.pdbx_strand_id
1 'polypeptide(L)'
;MDIPLSPGAQQDQVLKNVTDSLVDKGFVIANVDKLVNWARTGSLWPMTFGLACCAVEMMHAYLSRYDLDRFGVVPRPSPRQSDVLIVAGTLTNKMAP
;
A
#
# COMPACT_ATOMS: atom_id res chain seq x y z
N MET A 1 -7.40 -37.36 -2.86
CA MET A 1 -7.29 -38.47 -1.89
C MET A 1 -5.98 -38.24 -1.17
N ASP A 2 -5.96 -37.25 -0.27
CA ASP A 2 -4.75 -36.85 0.44
C ASP A 2 -4.64 -37.73 1.67
N ILE A 3 -3.95 -38.85 1.51
CA ILE A 3 -3.56 -39.71 2.62
C ILE A 3 -2.62 -38.87 3.50
N PRO A 4 -2.96 -38.60 4.78
CA PRO A 4 -2.01 -37.95 5.68
C PRO A 4 -0.78 -38.86 5.76
N LEU A 5 0.39 -38.26 5.50
CA LEU A 5 1.68 -38.96 5.58
C LEU A 5 1.78 -39.70 6.92
N SER A 6 2.24 -40.94 6.89
CA SER A 6 2.42 -41.73 8.10
C SER A 6 3.51 -41.11 8.98
N PRO A 7 3.33 -41.07 10.32
CA PRO A 7 4.36 -40.56 11.22
C PRO A 7 5.64 -41.37 11.06
N GLY A 8 6.69 -40.76 10.49
CA GLY A 8 7.94 -41.44 10.18
C GLY A 8 8.97 -40.52 9.51
N ALA A 9 10.19 -41.04 9.33
CA ALA A 9 11.34 -40.28 8.84
C ALA A 9 11.13 -39.57 7.49
N GLN A 10 10.25 -40.08 6.63
CA GLN A 10 9.89 -39.44 5.36
C GLN A 10 9.03 -38.19 5.56
N GLN A 11 8.15 -38.16 6.57
CA GLN A 11 7.35 -36.98 6.89
C GLN A 11 8.23 -35.87 7.47
N ASP A 12 9.18 -36.21 8.34
CA ASP A 12 10.17 -35.27 8.88
C ASP A 12 11.06 -34.67 7.78
N GLN A 13 11.41 -35.45 6.76
CA GLN A 13 12.17 -34.95 5.61
C GLN A 13 11.35 -33.98 4.74
N VAL A 14 10.07 -34.29 4.47
CA VAL A 14 9.19 -33.39 3.73
C VAL A 14 8.92 -32.10 4.52
N LEU A 15 8.68 -32.20 5.83
CA LEU A 15 8.51 -31.05 6.72
C LEU A 15 9.78 -30.19 6.79
N LYS A 16 10.97 -30.80 6.86
CA LYS A 16 12.25 -30.06 6.81
C LYS A 16 12.45 -29.35 5.48
N ASN A 17 12.20 -30.01 4.35
CA ASN A 17 12.34 -29.39 3.03
C ASN A 17 11.33 -28.24 2.82
N VAL A 18 10.10 -28.38 3.31
CA VAL A 18 9.09 -27.31 3.30
C VAL A 18 9.51 -26.17 4.23
N THR A 19 10.02 -26.48 5.42
CA THR A 19 10.52 -25.47 6.37
C THR A 19 11.72 -24.72 5.80
N ASP A 20 12.71 -25.39 5.23
CA ASP A 20 13.88 -24.78 4.61
C ASP A 20 13.48 -23.89 3.42
N SER A 21 12.57 -24.36 2.58
CA SER A 21 12.07 -23.57 1.46
C SER A 21 11.19 -22.38 1.90
N LEU A 22 10.48 -22.48 3.02
CA LEU A 22 9.75 -21.36 3.63
C LEU A 22 10.70 -20.36 4.31
N VAL A 23 11.77 -20.82 4.95
CA VAL A 23 12.77 -19.95 5.57
C VAL A 23 13.50 -19.15 4.51
N ASP A 24 13.98 -19.80 3.45
CA ASP A 24 14.80 -19.15 2.43
C ASP A 24 13.95 -18.28 1.48
N LYS A 25 12.84 -18.82 0.94
CA LYS A 25 11.94 -18.04 0.07
C LYS A 25 11.13 -17.02 0.86
N GLY A 26 10.71 -17.33 2.08
CA GLY A 26 9.94 -16.42 2.93
C GLY A 26 10.77 -15.22 3.36
N PHE A 27 12.06 -15.39 3.65
CA PHE A 27 12.95 -14.26 3.93
C PHE A 27 13.09 -13.35 2.69
N VAL A 28 13.35 -13.91 1.51
CA VAL A 28 13.49 -13.13 0.27
C VAL A 28 12.19 -12.39 -0.07
N ILE A 29 11.04 -13.08 -0.03
CA ILE A 29 9.73 -12.47 -0.30
C ILE A 29 9.42 -11.35 0.70
N ALA A 30 9.69 -11.56 1.99
CA ALA A 30 9.46 -10.55 3.01
C ALA A 30 10.33 -9.30 2.81
N ASN A 31 11.58 -9.46 2.38
CA ASN A 31 12.45 -8.31 2.08
C ASN A 31 12.00 -7.55 0.83
N VAL A 32 11.57 -8.27 -0.21
CA VAL A 32 11.01 -7.64 -1.42
C VAL A 32 9.70 -6.91 -1.10
N ASP A 33 8.81 -7.51 -0.32
CA ASP A 33 7.56 -6.88 0.11
C ASP A 33 7.83 -5.59 0.92
N LYS A 34 8.79 -5.63 1.85
CA LYS A 34 9.24 -4.43 2.57
C LYS A 34 9.74 -3.33 1.62
N LEU A 35 10.52 -3.68 0.61
CA LEU A 35 11.04 -2.72 -0.36
C LEU A 35 9.91 -2.10 -1.21
N VAL A 36 8.97 -2.91 -1.68
CA VAL A 36 7.82 -2.44 -2.47
C VAL A 36 6.91 -1.54 -1.63
N ASN A 37 6.65 -1.90 -0.37
CA ASN A 37 5.84 -1.09 0.53
C ASN A 37 6.53 0.23 0.90
N TRP A 38 7.86 0.22 1.07
CA TRP A 38 8.64 1.44 1.22
C TRP A 38 8.55 2.34 -0.01
N ALA A 39 8.68 1.78 -1.22
CA ALA A 39 8.56 2.54 -2.46
C ALA A 39 7.15 3.16 -2.63
N ARG A 40 6.08 2.42 -2.33
CA ARG A 40 4.70 2.93 -2.44
C ARG A 40 4.39 4.02 -1.42
N THR A 41 4.80 3.82 -0.16
CA THR A 41 4.53 4.79 0.90
C THR A 41 5.39 6.04 0.80
N GLY A 42 6.57 5.96 0.17
CA GLY A 42 7.50 7.07 -0.01
C GLY A 42 7.23 7.99 -1.22
N SER A 43 6.24 7.69 -2.08
CA SER A 43 5.96 8.49 -3.28
C SER A 43 4.48 8.52 -3.66
N LEU A 44 3.61 8.84 -2.71
CA LEU A 44 2.17 8.87 -2.95
C LEU A 44 1.79 10.03 -3.87
N TRP A 45 0.98 9.78 -4.89
CA TRP A 45 0.51 10.78 -5.84
C TRP A 45 -1.00 11.01 -5.70
N PRO A 46 -1.42 11.87 -4.77
CA PRO A 46 -2.84 12.08 -4.51
C PRO A 46 -3.52 12.89 -5.60
N MET A 47 -4.73 12.46 -5.92
CA MET A 47 -5.77 13.28 -6.51
C MET A 47 -6.55 13.98 -5.40
N THR A 48 -6.67 15.28 -5.51
CA THR A 48 -7.36 16.11 -4.54
C THR A 48 -8.80 16.41 -4.98
N PHE A 49 -9.79 15.90 -4.26
CA PHE A 49 -11.20 16.16 -4.49
C PHE A 49 -11.71 17.18 -3.47
N GLY A 50 -11.47 18.46 -3.76
CA GLY A 50 -11.85 19.58 -2.90
C GLY A 50 -13.34 19.93 -3.03
N LEU A 51 -14.18 19.34 -2.19
CA LEU A 51 -15.63 19.45 -2.28
C LEU A 51 -16.23 20.61 -1.48
N ALA A 52 -15.63 20.93 -0.34
CA ALA A 52 -16.13 21.95 0.57
C ALA A 52 -14.97 22.62 1.33
N CYS A 53 -15.20 23.01 2.58
CA CYS A 53 -14.23 23.72 3.41
C CYS A 53 -12.89 22.98 3.62
N CYS A 54 -12.87 21.64 3.65
CA CYS A 54 -11.61 20.90 3.82
C CYS A 54 -10.64 21.07 2.63
N ALA A 55 -11.10 21.59 1.49
CA ALA A 55 -10.22 21.88 0.36
C ALA A 55 -9.13 22.91 0.71
N VAL A 56 -9.45 23.94 1.52
CA VAL A 56 -8.45 24.96 1.90
C VAL A 56 -7.45 24.44 2.93
N GLU A 57 -7.89 23.54 3.81
CA GLU A 57 -7.00 22.86 4.77
C GLU A 57 -6.00 21.98 4.01
N MET A 58 -6.48 21.27 2.99
CA MET A 58 -5.64 20.47 2.12
C MET A 58 -4.67 21.34 1.32
N MET A 59 -5.08 22.51 0.80
CA MET A 59 -4.16 23.46 0.16
C MET A 59 -3.05 23.91 1.12
N HIS A 60 -3.40 24.25 2.37
CA HIS A 60 -2.40 24.61 3.38
C HIS A 60 -1.41 23.47 3.66
N ALA A 61 -1.85 22.21 3.61
CA ALA A 61 -0.96 21.07 3.78
C ALA A 61 0.12 20.98 2.68
N TYR A 62 -0.17 21.44 1.45
CA TYR A 62 0.80 21.54 0.36
C TYR A 62 1.61 22.83 0.34
N LEU A 63 1.26 23.83 1.16
CA LEU A 63 2.01 25.09 1.22
C LEU A 63 3.29 24.94 2.05
N SER A 64 4.20 25.90 1.88
CA SER A 64 5.54 25.98 2.48
C SER A 64 5.65 25.69 3.98
N ARG A 65 4.57 25.88 4.76
CA ARG A 65 4.57 25.58 6.19
C ARG A 65 4.57 24.08 6.48
N TYR A 66 3.84 23.28 5.69
CA TYR A 66 3.66 21.85 5.92
C TYR A 66 4.31 20.99 4.82
N ASP A 67 4.36 21.51 3.59
CA ASP A 67 5.10 21.00 2.44
C ASP A 67 5.06 19.47 2.30
N LEU A 68 3.87 18.97 1.95
CA LEU A 68 3.65 17.54 1.70
C LEU A 68 4.58 16.97 0.60
N ASP A 69 5.07 17.79 -0.34
CA ASP A 69 5.99 17.39 -1.40
C ASP A 69 7.29 16.78 -0.83
N ARG A 70 7.73 17.25 0.35
CA ARG A 70 8.90 16.73 1.07
C ARG A 70 8.78 15.25 1.44
N PHE A 71 7.56 14.74 1.59
CA PHE A 71 7.30 13.33 1.86
C PHE A 71 7.10 12.51 0.58
N GLY A 72 7.38 13.08 -0.59
CA GLY A 72 7.12 12.46 -1.89
C GLY A 72 5.64 12.53 -2.30
N VAL A 73 4.85 13.38 -1.63
CA VAL A 73 3.41 13.50 -1.84
C VAL A 73 3.12 14.59 -2.87
N VAL A 74 2.96 14.20 -4.14
CA VAL A 74 2.82 15.14 -5.27
C VAL A 74 1.39 15.12 -5.81
N PRO A 75 0.66 16.25 -5.82
CA PRO A 75 -0.70 16.26 -6.33
C PRO A 75 -0.73 16.03 -7.85
N ARG A 76 -1.48 15.03 -8.30
CA ARG A 76 -1.70 14.72 -9.73
C ARG A 76 -3.19 14.87 -10.08
N PRO A 77 -3.54 15.74 -11.04
CA PRO A 77 -4.94 16.08 -11.31
C PRO A 77 -5.70 15.00 -12.11
N SER A 78 -5.02 14.00 -12.66
CA SER A 78 -5.65 12.96 -13.47
C SER A 78 -5.81 11.65 -12.68
N PRO A 79 -7.00 11.02 -12.68
CA PRO A 79 -7.28 9.85 -11.83
C PRO A 79 -6.52 8.61 -12.29
N ARG A 80 -6.03 8.63 -13.54
CA ARG A 80 -5.24 7.53 -14.14
C ARG A 80 -3.77 7.55 -13.73
N GLN A 81 -3.27 8.69 -13.26
CA GLN A 81 -1.88 8.84 -12.84
C GLN A 81 -1.74 8.88 -11.32
N SER A 82 -2.79 9.26 -10.59
CA SER A 82 -2.82 9.26 -9.12
C SER A 82 -3.02 7.86 -8.56
N ASP A 83 -2.45 7.59 -7.39
CA ASP A 83 -2.61 6.34 -6.64
C ASP A 83 -3.57 6.47 -5.44
N VAL A 84 -3.75 7.69 -4.92
CA VAL A 84 -4.62 8.00 -3.77
C VAL A 84 -5.65 9.05 -4.15
N LEU A 85 -6.87 8.93 -3.63
CA LEU A 85 -7.92 9.94 -3.76
C LEU A 85 -8.21 10.56 -2.38
N ILE A 86 -7.99 11.87 -2.24
CA ILE A 86 -8.32 12.63 -1.04
C ILE A 86 -9.67 13.30 -1.24
N VAL A 87 -10.70 12.84 -0.52
CA VAL A 87 -12.03 13.47 -0.51
C VAL A 87 -12.08 14.53 0.58
N ALA A 88 -11.86 15.78 0.20
CA ALA A 88 -11.75 16.91 1.11
C ALA A 88 -13.04 17.75 1.12
N GLY A 89 -14.03 17.27 1.87
CA GLY A 89 -15.27 18.01 2.14
C GLY A 89 -16.53 17.16 2.02
N THR A 90 -17.68 17.82 2.13
CA THR A 90 -18.98 17.17 2.11
C THR A 90 -19.33 16.64 0.72
N LEU A 91 -19.66 15.35 0.64
CA LEU A 91 -20.19 14.72 -0.57
C LEU A 91 -21.70 14.84 -0.61
N THR A 92 -22.24 15.34 -1.72
CA THR A 92 -23.69 15.51 -1.92
C THR A 92 -24.25 14.43 -2.85
N ASN A 93 -25.55 14.13 -2.75
CA ASN A 93 -26.19 13.10 -3.58
C ASN A 93 -26.01 13.34 -5.09
N LYS A 94 -25.99 14.60 -5.55
CA LYS A 94 -25.76 14.95 -6.96
C LYS A 94 -24.34 14.61 -7.44
N MET A 95 -23.41 14.50 -6.51
CA MET A 95 -22.00 14.21 -6.78
C MET A 95 -21.65 12.73 -6.51
N ALA A 96 -22.58 11.94 -5.98
CA ALA A 96 -22.34 10.59 -5.51
C ALA A 96 -22.20 9.60 -6.68
N PRO A 97 -23.28 9.07 -7.22
CA PRO A 97 -23.41 8.86 -8.67
C PRO A 97 -24.83 9.09 -9.19
#